data_AF-A0A1E1W1K7-F1
#
_entry.id   AF-A0A1E1W1K7-F1
#
_cell.length_a   1.000
_cell.length_b   1.000
_cell.length_c   1.000
_cell.angle_alpha   90.00
_cell.angle_beta   90.00
_cell.angle_gamma   90.00
#
_symmetry.space_group_name_H-M   'P 1'
#
loop_
_entity.id
_entity.type
_entity.pdbx_description
1 polymer ?
#
loop_
_entity_poly.entity_id
_entity_poly.type
_entity_poly.pdbx_seq_one_letter_code
_entity_poly.pdbx_strand_id
1 'polypeptide(L)'
;ARDMQDNPRAVSRLSHSALLLSMVLSMGDKLPVTHFEQLGVEFAQFLLDLIENPPETDVDEQIPDLFLTLLLAYNLQFDNPHDNLLLNALETRDNAKTFCEKVLLLLNREEDPVHIFDHEPAPAHSVLKLVIDLFTRKKTAEHFYTNDVNVAIDIIVRQLADLSPGDMRRQQYLKILQGIIRNTDYGAHLHRRDDLLRCFARIFCEEGDASKDDQTLVRAISNEFPHYFKA
;
A
#
# COMPACT_ATOMS: atom_id res chain seq x y z
N ALA A 1 8.76 8.02 18.56
CA ALA A 1 9.22 6.64 18.79
C ALA A 1 9.27 6.31 20.28
N ARG A 2 10.39 6.57 20.98
CA ARG A 2 10.56 6.20 22.40
C ARG A 2 9.43 6.66 23.32
N ASP A 3 9.06 7.94 23.29
CA ASP A 3 7.95 8.45 24.11
C ASP A 3 6.61 7.72 23.85
N MET A 4 6.35 7.32 22.60
CA MET A 4 5.15 6.55 22.25
C MET A 4 5.19 5.14 22.82
N GLN A 5 6.35 4.47 22.73
CA GLN A 5 6.56 3.13 23.24
C GLN A 5 6.54 3.08 24.78
N ASP A 6 7.06 4.13 25.43
CA ASP A 6 7.08 4.28 26.89
C ASP A 6 5.69 4.62 27.45
N ASN A 7 4.80 5.22 26.64
CA ASN A 7 3.47 5.67 27.07
C ASN A 7 2.33 5.15 26.16
N PRO A 8 2.17 3.82 25.97
CA PRO A 8 1.28 3.23 24.96
C PRO A 8 -0.22 3.36 25.26
N ARG A 9 -0.59 3.89 26.44
CA ARG A 9 -2.00 4.15 26.83
C ARG A 9 -2.35 5.64 26.84
N ALA A 10 -1.37 6.51 26.64
CA ALA A 10 -1.56 7.95 26.67
C ALA A 10 -2.02 8.46 25.30
N VAL A 11 -3.30 8.21 24.94
CA VAL A 11 -3.87 8.47 23.60
C VAL A 11 -3.53 9.85 23.09
N SER A 12 -3.74 10.90 23.89
CA SER A 12 -3.38 12.26 23.47
C SER A 12 -1.90 12.40 23.08
N ARG A 13 -0.97 11.80 23.84
CA ARG A 13 0.46 11.85 23.49
C ARG A 13 0.78 11.04 22.25
N LEU A 14 0.16 9.86 22.11
CA LEU A 14 0.29 9.02 20.92
C LEU A 14 -0.20 9.76 19.68
N SER A 15 -1.37 10.40 19.75
CA SER A 15 -1.96 11.13 18.62
C SER A 15 -1.06 12.27 18.15
N HIS A 16 -0.61 13.14 19.06
CA HIS A 16 0.28 14.26 18.70
C HIS A 16 1.63 13.77 18.17
N SER A 17 2.21 12.74 18.80
CA SER A 17 3.51 12.18 18.39
C SER A 17 3.41 11.51 17.02
N ALA A 18 2.34 10.76 16.77
CA ALA A 18 2.09 10.13 15.47
C ALA A 18 1.91 11.19 14.39
N LEU A 19 1.09 12.22 14.64
CA LEU A 19 0.89 13.32 13.70
C LEU A 19 2.20 14.02 13.32
N LEU A 20 3.00 14.41 14.32
CA LEU A 20 4.29 15.08 14.08
C LEU A 20 5.25 14.19 13.30
N LEU A 21 5.31 12.89 13.63
CA LEU A 21 6.20 11.97 12.94
C LEU A 21 5.73 11.70 11.51
N SER A 22 4.42 11.60 11.27
CA SER A 22 3.84 11.52 9.93
C SER A 22 4.18 12.74 9.08
N MET A 23 4.10 13.94 9.67
CA MET A 23 4.50 15.18 9.00
C MET A 23 5.99 15.21 8.64
N VAL A 24 6.87 14.73 9.52
CA VAL A 24 8.32 14.70 9.23
C VAL A 24 8.66 13.70 8.13
N LEU A 25 7.93 12.57 8.07
CA LEU A 25 8.18 11.50 7.11
C LEU A 25 7.40 11.67 5.79
N SER A 26 6.51 12.66 5.69
CA SER A 26 5.58 12.78 4.57
C SER A 26 6.26 13.00 3.22
N MET A 27 7.47 13.57 3.21
CA MET A 27 8.23 13.80 1.97
C MET A 27 8.93 12.55 1.43
N GLY A 28 8.96 11.44 2.20
CA GLY A 28 9.64 10.22 1.79
C GLY A 28 11.17 10.30 1.79
N ASP A 29 11.75 11.28 2.48
CA ASP A 29 13.20 11.38 2.63
C ASP A 29 13.75 10.19 3.44
N LYS A 30 14.90 9.67 3.00
CA LYS A 30 15.55 8.54 3.67
C LYS A 30 16.10 8.97 5.02
N LEU A 31 15.68 8.26 6.07
CA LEU A 31 16.26 8.44 7.38
C LEU A 31 17.71 7.93 7.42
N PRO A 32 18.61 8.65 8.12
CA PRO A 32 19.90 8.09 8.52
C PRO A 32 19.74 6.75 9.25
N VAL A 33 20.61 5.78 8.94
CA VAL A 33 20.56 4.42 9.49
C VAL A 33 20.59 4.39 11.03
N THR A 34 21.23 5.39 11.65
CA THR A 34 21.26 5.55 13.12
C THR A 34 19.88 5.69 13.73
N HIS A 35 18.89 6.23 13.00
CA HIS A 35 17.52 6.34 13.49
C HIS A 35 16.79 5.00 13.51
N PHE A 36 17.24 3.98 12.78
CA PHE A 36 16.62 2.66 12.79
C PHE A 36 16.83 1.90 14.10
N GLU A 37 17.72 2.37 14.98
CA GLU A 37 17.75 1.92 16.37
C GLU A 37 16.44 2.20 17.12
N GLN A 38 15.74 3.28 16.79
CA GLN A 38 14.47 3.66 17.43
C GLN A 38 13.26 3.58 16.48
N LEU A 39 13.50 3.68 15.17
CA LEU A 39 12.50 3.63 14.10
C LEU A 39 12.72 2.38 13.23
N GLY A 40 13.03 1.25 13.87
CA GLY A 40 13.28 -0.03 13.22
C GLY A 40 12.03 -0.93 13.12
N VAL A 41 12.27 -2.23 12.91
CA VAL A 41 11.22 -3.26 12.83
C VAL A 41 10.35 -3.29 14.08
N GLU A 42 10.94 -3.16 15.27
CA GLU A 42 10.21 -3.14 16.55
C GLU A 42 9.24 -1.95 16.65
N PHE A 43 9.59 -0.81 16.08
CA PHE A 43 8.71 0.36 16.04
C PHE A 43 7.54 0.12 15.08
N ALA A 44 7.79 -0.44 13.90
CA ALA A 44 6.72 -0.80 12.98
C ALA A 44 5.79 -1.87 13.58
N GLN A 45 6.32 -2.87 14.29
CA GLN A 45 5.53 -3.86 15.03
C GLN A 45 4.65 -3.19 16.09
N PHE A 46 5.20 -2.27 16.89
CA PHE A 46 4.44 -1.51 17.87
C PHE A 46 3.27 -0.73 17.24
N LEU A 47 3.50 -0.09 16.09
CA LEU A 47 2.43 0.62 15.40
C LEU A 47 1.34 -0.34 14.89
N LEU A 48 1.74 -1.46 14.29
CA LEU A 48 0.80 -2.49 13.83
C LEU A 48 0.00 -3.10 14.98
N ASP A 49 0.63 -3.30 16.16
CA ASP A 49 -0.06 -3.80 17.35
C ASP A 49 -1.17 -2.88 17.82
N LEU A 50 -0.94 -1.56 17.84
CA LEU A 50 -1.95 -0.59 18.24
C LEU A 50 -3.00 -0.30 17.14
N ILE A 51 -2.75 -0.69 15.89
CA ILE A 51 -3.79 -0.72 14.84
C ILE A 51 -4.74 -1.89 15.08
N GLU A 52 -4.21 -3.08 15.36
CA GLU A 52 -5.03 -4.28 15.59
C GLU A 52 -5.69 -4.30 16.97
N ASN A 53 -5.01 -3.76 17.99
CA ASN A 53 -5.44 -3.77 19.39
C ASN A 53 -5.23 -2.37 19.99
N PRO A 54 -6.05 -1.38 19.63
CA PRO A 54 -5.94 -0.04 20.18
C PRO A 54 -6.14 -0.05 21.70
N PRO A 55 -5.57 0.92 22.43
CA PRO A 55 -5.73 0.98 23.89
C PRO A 55 -7.18 1.27 24.25
N GLU A 56 -7.69 0.70 25.35
CA GLU A 56 -9.06 0.95 25.84
C GLU A 56 -9.36 2.43 26.12
N THR A 57 -8.32 3.25 26.30
CA THR A 57 -8.43 4.70 26.47
C THR A 57 -8.72 5.44 25.17
N ASP A 58 -8.67 4.78 24.01
CA ASP A 58 -8.98 5.34 22.69
C ASP A 58 -10.49 5.32 22.42
N VAL A 59 -11.23 6.13 23.19
CA VAL A 59 -12.70 6.22 23.11
C VAL A 59 -13.18 6.73 21.74
N ASP A 60 -12.36 7.54 21.06
CA ASP A 60 -12.69 8.13 19.75
C ASP A 60 -12.21 7.27 18.57
N GLU A 61 -11.65 6.07 18.83
CA GLU A 61 -11.16 5.12 17.82
C GLU A 61 -10.16 5.72 16.81
N GLN A 62 -9.36 6.71 17.23
CA GLN A 62 -8.50 7.49 16.34
C GLN A 62 -7.11 6.87 16.13
N ILE A 63 -6.64 6.04 17.08
CA ILE A 63 -5.27 5.51 17.07
C ILE A 63 -4.99 4.68 15.82
N PRO A 64 -5.87 3.75 15.40
CA PRO A 64 -5.63 2.97 14.19
C PRO A 64 -5.41 3.82 12.93
N ASP A 65 -6.18 4.90 12.76
CA ASP A 65 -6.09 5.75 11.56
C ASP A 65 -4.84 6.65 11.59
N LEU A 66 -4.49 7.18 12.76
CA LEU A 66 -3.26 7.97 12.92
C LEU A 66 -2.02 7.11 12.70
N PHE A 67 -2.04 5.87 13.19
CA PHE A 67 -0.91 4.96 13.07
C PHE A 67 -0.80 4.38 11.66
N LEU A 68 -1.92 4.13 10.99
CA LEU A 68 -1.91 3.80 9.56
C LEU A 68 -1.31 4.95 8.74
N THR A 69 -1.71 6.19 9.01
CA THR A 69 -1.14 7.38 8.35
C THR A 69 0.36 7.48 8.59
N LEU A 70 0.81 7.19 9.81
CA LEU A 70 2.23 7.14 10.14
C LEU A 70 2.97 6.02 9.40
N LEU A 71 2.39 4.82 9.29
CA LEU A 71 2.98 3.72 8.53
C LEU A 71 3.06 4.03 7.03
N LEU A 72 2.04 4.70 6.47
CA LEU A 72 2.05 5.17 5.09
C LEU A 72 3.21 6.16 4.85
N ALA A 73 3.36 7.17 5.71
CA ALA A 73 4.45 8.14 5.63
C ALA A 73 5.83 7.48 5.82
N TYR A 74 5.96 6.62 6.84
CA TYR A 74 7.16 5.86 7.10
C TYR A 74 7.55 4.96 5.92
N ASN A 75 6.58 4.39 5.22
CA ASN A 75 6.83 3.53 4.09
C ASN A 75 7.46 4.28 2.90
N LEU A 76 7.12 5.54 2.67
CA LEU A 76 7.55 6.32 1.50
C LEU A 76 9.08 6.32 1.29
N GLN A 77 9.86 6.27 2.37
CA GLN A 77 11.33 6.32 2.31
C GLN A 77 12.00 5.07 1.70
N PHE A 78 11.28 3.95 1.58
CA PHE A 78 11.86 2.68 1.12
C PHE A 78 11.68 2.51 -0.40
N ASP A 79 12.76 2.70 -1.17
CA ASP A 79 12.73 2.45 -2.62
C ASP A 79 12.69 0.95 -2.96
N ASN A 80 13.42 0.14 -2.19
CA ASN A 80 13.54 -1.29 -2.40
C ASN A 80 12.65 -2.03 -1.41
N PRO A 81 11.64 -2.79 -1.88
CA PRO A 81 10.79 -3.58 -1.02
C PRO A 81 11.58 -4.55 -0.15
N HIS A 82 12.78 -5.04 -0.53
CA HIS A 82 13.58 -5.98 0.27
C HIS A 82 14.20 -5.36 1.53
N ASP A 83 14.51 -4.06 1.50
CA ASP A 83 15.10 -3.34 2.64
C ASP A 83 14.03 -2.69 3.53
N ASN A 84 12.76 -2.92 3.20
CA ASN A 84 11.62 -2.30 3.84
C ASN A 84 11.35 -2.88 5.23
N LEU A 85 11.62 -2.07 6.26
CA LEU A 85 11.49 -2.45 7.66
C LEU A 85 10.02 -2.68 8.08
N LEU A 86 9.07 -1.99 7.44
CA LEU A 86 7.64 -2.23 7.67
C LEU A 86 7.22 -3.59 7.11
N LEU A 87 7.65 -3.95 5.91
CA LEU A 87 7.36 -5.29 5.37
C LEU A 87 8.00 -6.38 6.23
N ASN A 88 9.23 -6.17 6.71
CA ASN A 88 9.89 -7.09 7.63
C ASN A 88 9.09 -7.26 8.93
N ALA A 89 8.50 -6.20 9.48
CA ALA A 89 7.61 -6.28 10.63
C ALA A 89 6.35 -7.09 10.32
N LEU A 90 5.68 -6.84 9.20
CA LEU A 90 4.47 -7.56 8.79
C LEU A 90 4.71 -9.06 8.59
N GLU A 91 5.85 -9.48 8.06
CA GLU A 91 6.19 -10.90 7.87
C GLU A 91 6.32 -11.70 9.16
N THR A 92 6.50 -11.02 10.30
CA THR A 92 6.61 -11.66 11.62
C THR A 92 5.27 -11.76 12.36
N ARG A 93 4.19 -11.25 11.77
CA ARG A 93 2.86 -11.22 12.38
C ARG A 93 1.99 -12.33 11.84
N ASP A 94 1.11 -12.84 12.70
CA ASP A 94 0.05 -13.77 12.30
C ASP A 94 -1.25 -13.04 11.90
N ASN A 95 -1.49 -11.84 12.44
CA ASN A 95 -2.69 -11.05 12.20
C ASN A 95 -2.35 -9.59 11.86
N ALA A 96 -2.93 -9.12 10.75
CA ALA A 96 -2.91 -7.74 10.28
C ALA A 96 -4.27 -7.34 9.66
N LYS A 97 -5.36 -7.92 10.16
CA LYS A 97 -6.71 -7.77 9.58
C LYS A 97 -7.17 -6.31 9.54
N THR A 98 -7.15 -5.60 10.67
CA THR A 98 -7.61 -4.21 10.73
C THR A 98 -6.75 -3.29 9.87
N PHE A 99 -5.44 -3.55 9.84
CA PHE A 99 -4.51 -2.86 8.94
C PHE A 99 -4.89 -3.07 7.47
N CYS A 100 -5.07 -4.33 7.02
CA CYS A 100 -5.44 -4.65 5.64
C CYS A 100 -6.78 -4.02 5.23
N GLU A 101 -7.81 -4.13 6.09
CA GLU A 101 -9.14 -3.55 5.84
C GLU A 101 -9.06 -2.02 5.66
N LYS A 102 -8.31 -1.32 6.52
CA LYS A 102 -8.15 0.13 6.42
C LYS A 102 -7.31 0.55 5.21
N VAL A 103 -6.27 -0.21 4.86
CA VAL A 103 -5.49 0.02 3.64
C VAL A 103 -6.39 -0.09 2.39
N LEU A 104 -7.25 -1.10 2.31
CA LEU A 104 -8.21 -1.23 1.20
C LEU A 104 -9.27 -0.14 1.19
N LEU A 105 -9.72 0.32 2.37
CA LEU A 105 -10.64 1.44 2.47
C LEU A 105 -10.04 2.72 1.86
N LEU A 106 -8.79 3.04 2.21
CA LEU A 106 -8.08 4.19 1.64
C LEU A 106 -7.86 4.02 0.13
N LEU A 107 -7.47 2.82 -0.31
CA LEU A 107 -7.29 2.52 -1.74
C LEU A 107 -8.58 2.74 -2.54
N ASN A 108 -9.73 2.37 -1.97
CA ASN A 108 -11.02 2.57 -2.62
C ASN A 108 -11.46 4.04 -2.68
N ARG A 109 -11.11 4.83 -1.65
CA ARG A 109 -11.41 6.27 -1.58
C ARG A 109 -10.49 7.13 -2.45
N GLU A 110 -9.37 6.58 -2.91
CA GLU A 110 -8.35 7.33 -3.66
C GLU A 110 -7.80 8.53 -2.86
N GLU A 111 -7.85 8.44 -1.53
CA GLU A 111 -7.37 9.46 -0.61
C GLU A 111 -5.93 9.17 -0.19
N ASP A 112 -5.10 10.21 -0.18
CA ASP A 112 -3.75 10.15 0.40
C ASP A 112 -3.70 10.93 1.73
N PRO A 113 -3.76 10.25 2.89
CA PRO A 113 -3.74 10.94 4.19
C PRO A 113 -2.36 11.52 4.54
N VAL A 114 -1.31 11.16 3.80
CA VAL A 114 0.07 11.64 4.03
C VAL A 114 0.35 12.95 3.29
N HIS A 115 -0.43 13.27 2.26
CA HIS A 115 -0.29 14.51 1.50
C HIS A 115 -0.84 15.72 2.28
N ILE A 116 -0.14 16.09 3.35
CA ILE A 116 -0.50 17.19 4.28
C ILE A 116 0.00 18.54 3.77
N PHE A 117 1.10 18.55 3.00
CA PHE A 117 1.78 19.77 2.54
C PHE A 117 1.91 19.80 1.02
N ASP A 118 1.73 20.99 0.43
CA ASP A 118 1.93 21.24 -1.01
C ASP A 118 3.41 21.56 -1.31
N HIS A 119 4.32 20.65 -0.93
CA HIS A 119 5.74 20.78 -1.21
C HIS A 119 6.10 20.17 -2.56
N GLU A 120 7.01 20.82 -3.29
CA GLU A 120 7.54 20.31 -4.56
C GLU A 120 8.99 19.81 -4.42
N PRO A 121 9.35 18.66 -5.04
CA PRO A 121 8.47 17.76 -5.78
C PRO A 121 7.53 16.97 -4.85
N ALA A 122 6.29 16.76 -5.29
CA ALA A 122 5.34 15.97 -4.52
C ALA A 122 5.81 14.51 -4.41
N PRO A 123 5.72 13.89 -3.22
CA PRO A 123 6.05 12.48 -3.05
C PRO A 123 5.07 11.58 -3.81
N ALA A 124 5.45 10.31 -3.99
CA ALA A 124 4.54 9.33 -4.57
C ALA A 124 3.30 9.14 -3.68
N HIS A 125 2.16 8.79 -4.28
CA HIS A 125 0.94 8.50 -3.51
C HIS A 125 1.19 7.36 -2.51
N SER A 126 1.08 7.66 -1.21
CA SER A 126 1.53 6.81 -0.11
C SER A 126 0.78 5.48 -0.03
N VAL A 127 -0.54 5.52 -0.21
CA VAL A 127 -1.41 4.34 -0.23
C VAL A 127 -1.06 3.43 -1.40
N LEU A 128 -0.99 3.97 -2.63
CA LEU A 128 -0.62 3.17 -3.80
C LEU A 128 0.77 2.57 -3.65
N LYS A 129 1.73 3.34 -3.13
CA LYS A 129 3.09 2.88 -2.86
C LYS A 129 3.09 1.72 -1.84
N LEU A 130 2.41 1.88 -0.70
CA LEU A 130 2.32 0.82 0.31
C LEU A 130 1.64 -0.43 -0.24
N VAL A 131 0.54 -0.30 -0.98
CA VAL A 131 -0.16 -1.46 -1.54
C VAL A 131 0.72 -2.20 -2.57
N ILE A 132 1.46 -1.47 -3.42
CA ILE A 132 2.46 -2.08 -4.30
C ILE A 132 3.44 -2.93 -3.47
N ASP A 133 4.03 -2.33 -2.44
CA ASP A 133 5.01 -2.99 -1.57
C ASP A 133 4.46 -4.25 -0.89
N LEU A 134 3.25 -4.17 -0.34
CA LEU A 134 2.57 -5.29 0.32
C LEU A 134 2.39 -6.49 -0.60
N PHE A 135 2.09 -6.25 -1.89
CA PHE A 135 1.93 -7.31 -2.88
C PHE A 135 3.24 -7.68 -3.61
N THR A 136 4.39 -7.15 -3.21
CA THR A 136 5.69 -7.60 -3.77
C THR A 136 6.19 -8.90 -3.17
N ARG A 137 5.84 -9.21 -1.92
CA ARG A 137 6.29 -10.42 -1.20
C ARG A 137 5.09 -11.31 -0.86
N LYS A 138 5.27 -12.62 -0.99
CA LYS A 138 4.22 -13.61 -0.71
C LYS A 138 3.69 -13.52 0.72
N LYS A 139 4.58 -13.49 1.72
CA LYS A 139 4.20 -13.44 3.15
C LYS A 139 3.39 -12.20 3.52
N THR A 140 3.69 -11.05 2.92
CA THR A 140 2.92 -9.82 3.17
C THR A 140 1.59 -9.83 2.44
N ALA A 141 1.54 -10.43 1.24
CA ALA A 141 0.30 -10.64 0.49
C ALA A 141 -0.65 -11.64 1.17
N GLU A 142 -0.13 -12.63 1.90
CA GLU A 142 -0.91 -13.64 2.63
C GLU A 142 -1.78 -13.05 3.75
N HIS A 143 -1.51 -11.82 4.21
CA HIS A 143 -2.37 -11.09 5.15
C HIS A 143 -3.70 -10.62 4.51
N PHE A 144 -3.80 -10.60 3.18
CA PHE A 144 -5.04 -10.29 2.48
C PHE A 144 -5.77 -11.60 2.17
N TYR A 145 -6.95 -11.78 2.75
CA TYR A 145 -7.78 -12.94 2.45
C TYR A 145 -8.35 -12.85 1.03
N THR A 146 -8.89 -13.96 0.51
CA THR A 146 -9.44 -14.01 -0.86
C THR A 146 -10.49 -12.92 -1.13
N ASN A 147 -11.33 -12.59 -0.14
CA ASN A 147 -12.30 -11.50 -0.29
C ASN A 147 -11.63 -10.13 -0.39
N ASP A 148 -10.58 -9.89 0.41
CA ASP A 148 -9.81 -8.65 0.40
C ASP A 148 -9.11 -8.46 -0.95
N VAL A 149 -8.52 -9.55 -1.48
CA VAL A 149 -7.92 -9.58 -2.81
C VAL A 149 -8.97 -9.31 -3.90
N ASN A 150 -10.16 -9.90 -3.79
CA ASN A 150 -11.24 -9.64 -4.74
C ASN A 150 -11.67 -8.16 -4.73
N VAL A 151 -11.79 -7.56 -3.55
CA VAL A 151 -12.08 -6.13 -3.39
C VAL A 151 -10.97 -5.27 -4.01
N ALA A 152 -9.70 -5.61 -3.79
CA ALA A 152 -8.57 -4.91 -4.41
C ALA A 152 -8.64 -4.98 -5.95
N ILE A 153 -8.96 -6.16 -6.51
CA ILE A 153 -9.13 -6.34 -7.95
C ILE A 153 -10.32 -5.52 -8.47
N ASP A 154 -11.45 -5.48 -7.75
CA ASP A 154 -12.60 -4.66 -8.14
C ASP A 154 -12.26 -3.17 -8.20
N ILE A 155 -11.47 -2.66 -7.24
CA ILE A 155 -10.96 -1.30 -7.25
C ILE A 155 -10.04 -1.10 -8.47
N ILE A 156 -9.07 -1.98 -8.70
CA ILE A 156 -8.13 -1.89 -9.81
C ILE A 156 -8.86 -1.86 -11.16
N VAL A 157 -9.83 -2.76 -11.38
CA VAL A 157 -10.60 -2.81 -12.62
C VAL A 157 -11.34 -1.50 -12.87
N ARG A 158 -12.00 -0.96 -11.83
CA ARG A 158 -12.68 0.34 -11.90
C ARG A 158 -11.71 1.45 -12.26
N GLN A 159 -10.59 1.53 -11.56
CA GLN A 159 -9.56 2.56 -11.78
C GLN A 159 -8.93 2.47 -13.16
N LEU A 160 -8.57 1.27 -13.61
CA LEU A 160 -8.03 1.10 -14.95
C LEU A 160 -9.03 1.48 -16.02
N ALA A 161 -10.34 1.30 -15.79
CA ALA A 161 -11.39 1.74 -16.71
C ALA A 161 -11.59 3.27 -16.70
N ASP A 162 -11.52 3.93 -15.54
CA ASP A 162 -11.83 5.36 -15.43
C ASP A 162 -10.64 6.28 -15.76
N LEU A 163 -9.41 5.83 -15.49
CA LEU A 163 -8.19 6.63 -15.70
C LEU A 163 -7.84 6.77 -17.19
N SER A 164 -7.37 7.96 -17.56
CA SER A 164 -6.92 8.30 -18.92
C SER A 164 -5.44 7.94 -19.15
N PRO A 165 -4.98 7.80 -20.42
CA PRO A 165 -3.57 7.60 -20.73
C PRO A 165 -2.72 8.75 -20.20
N GLY A 166 -1.54 8.44 -19.65
CA GLY A 166 -0.63 9.41 -19.05
C GLY A 166 -0.86 9.72 -17.56
N ASP A 167 -1.96 9.25 -16.96
CA ASP A 167 -2.11 9.30 -15.51
C ASP A 167 -1.20 8.25 -14.84
N MET A 168 -0.23 8.71 -14.05
CA MET A 168 0.78 7.86 -13.41
C MET A 168 0.16 6.79 -12.49
N ARG A 169 -1.04 7.01 -11.95
CA ARG A 169 -1.74 6.05 -11.08
C ARG A 169 -2.07 4.76 -11.82
N ARG A 170 -2.30 4.82 -13.12
CA ARG A 170 -2.60 3.63 -13.94
C ARG A 170 -1.45 2.62 -13.87
N GLN A 171 -0.21 3.08 -13.98
CA GLN A 171 0.98 2.23 -13.81
C GLN A 171 1.06 1.65 -12.40
N GLN A 172 0.67 2.40 -11.37
CA GLN A 172 0.65 1.93 -10.00
C GLN A 172 -0.39 0.82 -9.80
N TYR A 173 -1.62 1.00 -10.28
CA TYR A 173 -2.65 -0.04 -10.25
C TYR A 173 -2.25 -1.30 -11.03
N LEU A 174 -1.59 -1.16 -12.19
CA LEU A 174 -1.03 -2.30 -12.94
C LEU A 174 0.04 -3.04 -12.14
N LYS A 175 0.91 -2.34 -11.42
CA LYS A 175 1.92 -2.95 -10.53
C LYS A 175 1.28 -3.69 -9.35
N ILE A 176 0.24 -3.12 -8.75
CA ILE A 176 -0.54 -3.80 -7.68
C ILE A 176 -1.14 -5.09 -8.24
N LEU A 177 -1.79 -5.02 -9.40
CA LEU A 177 -2.38 -6.19 -10.06
C LEU A 177 -1.33 -7.28 -10.33
N GLN A 178 -0.16 -6.90 -10.85
CA GLN A 178 0.94 -7.83 -11.09
C GLN A 178 1.38 -8.52 -9.79
N GLY A 179 1.52 -7.75 -8.71
CA GLY A 179 1.85 -8.26 -7.38
C GLY A 179 0.81 -9.24 -6.85
N ILE A 180 -0.48 -8.89 -6.94
CA ILE A 180 -1.60 -9.76 -6.56
C ILE A 180 -1.50 -11.11 -7.29
N ILE A 181 -1.42 -11.08 -8.62
CA ILE A 181 -1.41 -12.31 -9.43
C ILE A 181 -0.18 -13.17 -9.13
N ARG A 182 0.97 -12.54 -8.83
CA ARG A 182 2.21 -13.24 -8.50
C ARG A 182 2.18 -13.89 -7.13
N ASN A 183 1.63 -13.20 -6.14
CA ASN A 183 1.86 -13.48 -4.73
C ASN A 183 0.61 -13.97 -3.98
N THR A 184 -0.55 -14.07 -4.63
CA THR A 184 -1.78 -14.67 -4.09
C THR A 184 -2.25 -15.86 -4.94
N ASP A 185 -3.27 -16.60 -4.48
CA ASP A 185 -3.87 -17.71 -5.22
C ASP A 185 -4.93 -17.26 -6.25
N TYR A 186 -4.59 -16.27 -7.08
CA TYR A 186 -5.49 -15.73 -8.10
C TYR A 186 -6.03 -16.81 -9.05
N GLY A 187 -5.22 -17.85 -9.31
CA GLY A 187 -5.59 -18.97 -10.18
C GLY A 187 -6.79 -19.78 -9.71
N ALA A 188 -7.07 -19.82 -8.41
CA ALA A 188 -8.18 -20.58 -7.86
C ALA A 188 -9.55 -19.95 -8.15
N HIS A 189 -9.61 -18.63 -8.34
CA HIS A 189 -10.89 -17.90 -8.46
C HIS A 189 -11.02 -17.07 -9.74
N LEU A 190 -9.92 -16.61 -10.36
CA LEU A 190 -9.92 -15.85 -11.62
C LEU A 190 -10.88 -14.64 -11.60
N HIS A 191 -11.03 -14.00 -10.44
CA HIS A 191 -12.00 -12.93 -10.21
C HIS A 191 -11.76 -11.75 -11.18
N ARG A 192 -12.83 -11.29 -11.85
CA ARG A 192 -12.80 -10.21 -12.86
C ARG A 192 -11.82 -10.40 -14.03
N ARG A 193 -11.38 -11.63 -14.32
CA ARG A 193 -10.44 -11.92 -15.42
C ARG A 193 -10.85 -11.28 -16.76
N ASP A 194 -12.12 -11.41 -17.14
CA ASP A 194 -12.61 -10.87 -18.42
C ASP A 194 -12.64 -9.34 -18.45
N ASP A 195 -12.90 -8.68 -17.31
CA ASP A 195 -12.80 -7.23 -17.19
C ASP A 195 -11.36 -6.76 -17.31
N LEU A 196 -10.41 -7.48 -16.69
CA LEU A 196 -8.98 -7.20 -16.80
C LEU A 196 -8.50 -7.34 -18.25
N LEU A 197 -8.92 -8.39 -18.95
CA LEU A 197 -8.63 -8.57 -20.38
C LEU A 197 -9.19 -7.43 -21.23
N ARG A 198 -10.42 -6.97 -20.94
CA ARG A 198 -10.99 -5.79 -21.60
C ARG A 198 -10.19 -4.52 -21.33
N CYS A 199 -9.75 -4.29 -20.10
CA CYS A 199 -8.90 -3.15 -19.75
C CYS A 199 -7.56 -3.23 -20.49
N PHE A 200 -6.92 -4.40 -20.52
CA PHE A 200 -5.64 -4.62 -21.20
C PHE A 200 -5.78 -4.39 -22.71
N ALA A 201 -6.81 -4.94 -23.34
CA ALA A 201 -7.09 -4.73 -24.76
C ALA A 201 -7.30 -3.24 -25.08
N ARG A 202 -8.05 -2.52 -24.23
CA ARG A 202 -8.25 -1.08 -24.38
C ARG A 202 -6.92 -0.32 -24.32
N ILE A 203 -6.10 -0.57 -23.29
CA ILE A 203 -4.78 0.08 -23.14
C ILE A 203 -3.88 -0.21 -24.34
N PHE A 204 -3.91 -1.42 -24.90
CA PHE A 204 -3.15 -1.76 -26.11
C PHE A 204 -3.63 -1.03 -27.37
N CYS A 205 -4.91 -0.70 -27.45
CA CYS A 205 -5.47 0.03 -28.59
C CYS A 205 -5.32 1.56 -28.46
N GLU A 206 -4.90 2.07 -27.30
CA GLU A 206 -4.70 3.52 -27.11
C GLU A 206 -3.53 4.03 -27.96
N GLU A 207 -3.82 5.06 -28.75
CA GLU A 207 -2.83 5.75 -29.58
C GLU A 207 -2.16 6.89 -28.81
N GLY A 208 -0.86 7.10 -29.03
CA GLY A 208 -0.09 8.21 -28.45
C GLY A 208 1.07 7.77 -27.56
N ASP A 209 1.97 8.71 -27.28
CA ASP A 209 3.17 8.42 -26.48
C ASP A 209 2.85 8.18 -24.99
N ALA A 210 1.76 8.79 -24.49
CA ALA A 210 1.35 8.71 -23.09
C ALA A 210 0.91 7.30 -22.64
N SER A 211 0.51 6.41 -23.57
CA SER A 211 0.10 5.03 -23.26
C SER A 211 1.26 4.03 -23.33
N LYS A 212 2.44 4.41 -23.83
CA LYS A 212 3.54 3.47 -24.11
C LYS A 212 4.04 2.74 -22.87
N ASP A 213 4.13 3.43 -21.75
CA ASP A 213 4.59 2.84 -20.49
C ASP A 213 3.54 1.86 -19.95
N ASP A 214 2.26 2.24 -19.99
CA ASP A 214 1.15 1.37 -19.60
C ASP A 214 1.13 0.10 -20.46
N GLN A 215 1.23 0.25 -21.79
CA GLN A 215 1.27 -0.86 -22.75
C GLN A 215 2.46 -1.79 -22.49
N THR A 216 3.61 -1.23 -22.10
CA THR A 216 4.80 -2.01 -21.77
C THR A 216 4.56 -2.83 -20.51
N LEU A 217 3.95 -2.24 -19.48
CA LEU A 217 3.58 -2.96 -18.26
C LEU A 217 2.52 -4.04 -18.51
N VAL A 218 1.46 -3.73 -19.24
CA VAL A 218 0.43 -4.72 -19.60
C VAL A 218 1.06 -5.88 -20.39
N ARG A 219 1.96 -5.59 -21.33
CA ARG A 219 2.69 -6.64 -22.07
C ARG A 219 3.55 -7.49 -21.15
N ALA A 220 4.24 -6.87 -20.18
CA ALA A 220 5.03 -7.59 -19.19
C ALA A 220 4.14 -8.53 -18.35
N ILE A 221 3.01 -8.04 -17.84
CA ILE A 221 2.05 -8.83 -17.06
C ILE A 221 1.50 -10.02 -17.88
N SER A 222 1.05 -9.77 -19.11
CA SER A 222 0.52 -10.82 -19.99
C SER A 222 1.59 -11.85 -20.39
N ASN A 223 2.85 -11.43 -20.49
CA ASN A 223 3.98 -12.34 -20.76
C ASN A 223 4.36 -13.18 -19.55
N GLU A 224 4.26 -12.61 -18.35
CA GLU A 224 4.54 -13.30 -17.10
C GLU A 224 3.46 -14.33 -16.74
N PHE A 225 2.19 -14.01 -17.01
CA PHE A 225 1.04 -14.87 -16.70
C PHE A 225 0.24 -15.25 -17.95
N PRO A 226 0.86 -15.99 -18.90
CA PRO A 226 0.23 -16.28 -20.19
C PRO A 226 -1.03 -17.14 -20.04
N HIS A 227 -1.09 -18.04 -19.07
CA HIS A 227 -2.25 -18.90 -18.80
C HIS A 227 -3.50 -18.12 -18.36
N TYR A 228 -3.34 -16.90 -17.86
CA TYR A 228 -4.46 -16.02 -17.53
C TYR A 228 -4.80 -15.06 -18.66
N PHE A 229 -3.80 -14.51 -19.36
CA PHE A 229 -4.01 -13.37 -20.25
C PHE A 229 -3.68 -13.59 -21.74
N LYS A 230 -3.14 -14.75 -22.11
CA LYS A 230 -2.97 -15.14 -23.51
C LYS A 230 -3.92 -16.28 -23.84
N ALA A 231 -4.67 -16.11 -24.92
CA ALA A 231 -5.40 -17.19 -25.58
C ALA A 231 -4.49 -17.79 -26.67
#